data_AF-A0A4U0TPT1-F1
#
_entry.id   AF-A0A4U0TPT1-F1
#
_cell.length_a   1.000
_cell.length_b   1.000
_cell.length_c   1.000
_cell.angle_alpha   90.00
_cell.angle_beta   90.00
_cell.angle_gamma   90.00
#
_symmetry.space_group_name_H-M   'P 1'
#
loop_
_entity.id
_entity.type
_entity.pdbx_description
1 polymer ?
#
loop_
_entity_poly.entity_id
_entity_poly.type
_entity_poly.pdbx_seq_one_letter_code
_entity_poly.pdbx_strand_id
1 'polypeptide(L)'
;METTFISIHDLTPNARILYSSDSIIDILGYTPDEVVNRSAWEYFPAEELPFARQYHEKRVQMDKAAVLAYCRVRHRDGGWL
;
A
#
# COMPACT_ATOMS: atom_id res chain seq x y z
N MET A 1 20.10 -1.29 -9.19
CA MET A 1 18.70 -1.08 -9.61
C MET A 1 17.93 -0.99 -8.32
N GLU A 2 17.37 0.17 -7.97
CA GLU A 2 16.56 0.28 -6.76
C GLU A 2 15.38 -0.69 -6.91
N THR A 3 15.30 -1.70 -6.05
CA THR A 3 14.25 -2.70 -6.13
C THR A 3 12.93 -2.01 -5.84
N THR A 4 11.96 -2.14 -6.73
CA THR A 4 10.58 -1.66 -6.54
C THR A 4 9.63 -2.85 -6.46
N PHE A 5 8.51 -2.68 -5.76
CA PHE A 5 7.39 -3.62 -5.83
C PHE A 5 6.14 -2.92 -6.32
N ILE A 6 5.23 -3.72 -6.86
CA ILE A 6 3.94 -3.26 -7.35
C ILE A 6 2.86 -3.96 -6.53
N SER A 7 1.87 -3.21 -6.10
CA SER A 7 0.61 -3.76 -5.59
C SER A 7 -0.58 -3.17 -6.34
N ILE A 8 -1.63 -3.97 -6.47
CA ILE A 8 -2.91 -3.53 -7.04
C ILE A 8 -3.96 -3.68 -5.94
N HIS A 9 -4.72 -2.63 -5.70
CA HIS A 9 -5.75 -2.60 -4.67
C HIS A 9 -7.14 -2.47 -5.30
N ASP A 10 -8.18 -2.95 -4.63
CA ASP A 10 -9.54 -2.57 -4.99
C ASP A 10 -9.80 -1.09 -4.69
N LEU A 11 -10.80 -0.53 -5.34
CA LEU A 11 -11.16 0.88 -5.21
C LEU A 11 -12.07 1.16 -4.00
N THR A 12 -12.22 0.18 -3.10
CA THR A 12 -13.07 0.33 -1.92
C THR A 12 -12.35 1.19 -0.87
N PRO A 13 -13.06 1.75 0.13
CA PRO A 13 -12.43 2.47 1.24
C PRO A 13 -11.38 1.65 2.01
N ASN A 14 -11.45 0.32 1.95
CA ASN A 14 -10.49 -0.57 2.61
C ASN A 14 -9.21 -0.80 1.81
N ALA A 15 -9.16 -0.40 0.53
CA ALA A 15 -8.03 -0.59 -0.37
C ALA A 15 -7.43 -2.00 -0.22
N ARG A 16 -8.27 -3.01 -0.43
CA ARG A 16 -7.85 -4.41 -0.23
C ARG A 16 -6.84 -4.78 -1.30
N ILE A 17 -5.73 -5.38 -0.89
CA ILE A 17 -4.67 -5.81 -1.80
C ILE A 17 -5.18 -6.99 -2.62
N LEU A 18 -5.27 -6.80 -3.93
CA LEU A 18 -5.67 -7.83 -4.90
C LEU A 18 -4.46 -8.58 -5.46
N TYR A 19 -3.32 -7.90 -5.52
CA TYR A 19 -2.07 -8.43 -6.05
C TYR A 19 -0.88 -7.71 -5.41
N SER A 20 0.22 -8.44 -5.24
CA SER A 20 1.54 -7.90 -4.95
C SER A 20 2.59 -8.69 -5.72
N SER A 21 3.61 -8.02 -6.25
CA SER A 21 4.75 -8.67 -6.90
C SER A 21 5.68 -9.32 -5.87
N ASP A 22 6.36 -10.40 -6.25
CA ASP A 22 7.27 -11.15 -5.37
C ASP A 22 8.41 -10.30 -4.78
N SER A 23 8.78 -9.19 -5.43
CA SER A 23 9.79 -8.24 -4.93
C SER A 23 9.41 -7.55 -3.61
N ILE A 24 8.16 -7.67 -3.14
CA ILE A 24 7.78 -7.24 -1.79
C ILE A 24 8.56 -7.98 -0.69
N ILE A 25 9.03 -9.20 -0.96
CA ILE A 25 9.86 -9.99 -0.05
C ILE A 25 11.17 -9.27 0.24
N ASP A 26 11.83 -8.76 -0.80
CA ASP A 26 13.12 -8.09 -0.66
C ASP A 26 12.99 -6.69 -0.06
N ILE A 27 11.85 -6.02 -0.25
CA ILE A 27 11.67 -4.60 0.12
C ILE A 27 11.00 -4.42 1.48
N LEU A 28 9.94 -5.18 1.77
CA LEU A 28 9.14 -5.05 3.00
C LEU A 28 9.24 -6.29 3.91
N GLY A 29 9.84 -7.37 3.43
CA GLY A 29 9.95 -8.63 4.16
C GLY A 29 8.67 -9.46 4.18
N TYR A 30 7.59 -9.03 3.50
CA TYR A 30 6.35 -9.80 3.40
C TYR A 30 6.34 -10.67 2.15
N THR A 31 5.63 -11.78 2.22
CA THR A 31 5.28 -12.57 1.04
C THR A 31 3.96 -12.06 0.44
N PRO A 32 3.72 -12.25 -0.87
CA PRO A 32 2.43 -11.91 -1.48
C PRO A 32 1.23 -12.56 -0.78
N ASP A 33 1.36 -13.81 -0.31
CA ASP A 33 0.28 -14.53 0.39
C ASP A 33 -0.06 -13.96 1.76
N GLU A 34 0.89 -13.30 2.44
CA GLU A 34 0.62 -12.62 3.72
C GLU A 34 -0.09 -11.27 3.58
N VAL A 35 -0.03 -10.66 2.39
CA VAL A 35 -0.56 -9.31 2.15
C VAL A 35 -1.81 -9.30 1.28
N VAL A 36 -1.94 -10.22 0.33
CA VAL A 36 -3.12 -10.32 -0.53
C VAL A 36 -4.36 -10.61 0.31
N ASN A 37 -5.48 -10.00 -0.05
CA ASN A 37 -6.74 -9.95 0.69
C ASN A 37 -6.72 -9.19 2.02
N ARG A 38 -5.61 -8.56 2.41
CA ARG A 38 -5.57 -7.64 3.56
C ARG A 38 -5.77 -6.20 3.13
N SER A 39 -6.11 -5.34 4.09
CA SER A 39 -6.20 -3.91 3.83
C SER A 39 -4.80 -3.31 3.75
N ALA A 40 -4.54 -2.51 2.71
CA ALA A 40 -3.27 -1.78 2.60
C ALA A 40 -3.00 -0.89 3.84
N TRP A 41 -4.06 -0.44 4.52
CA TRP A 41 -3.99 0.39 5.73
C TRP A 41 -3.34 -0.31 6.93
N GLU A 42 -3.27 -1.64 6.94
CA GLU A 42 -2.60 -2.39 8.01
C GLU A 42 -1.07 -2.16 8.03
N TYR A 43 -0.52 -1.63 6.93
CA TYR A 43 0.90 -1.40 6.74
C TYR A 43 1.30 0.08 6.83
N PHE A 44 0.37 0.97 7.16
CA PHE A 44 0.62 2.41 7.29
C PHE A 44 0.72 2.85 8.76
N PRO A 45 1.48 3.91 9.08
CA PRO A 45 1.45 4.50 10.41
C PRO A 45 0.04 5.01 10.76
N ALA A 46 -0.40 4.79 12.00
CA ALA A 46 -1.73 5.20 12.46
C ALA A 46 -1.99 6.70 12.29
N GLU A 47 -0.96 7.53 12.49
CA GLU A 47 -1.00 8.98 12.31
C GLU A 47 -1.21 9.42 10.85
N GLU A 48 -0.83 8.59 9.88
CA GLU A 48 -0.97 8.89 8.45
C GLU A 48 -2.29 8.37 7.86
N LEU A 49 -2.98 7.44 8.53
CA LEU A 49 -4.21 6.82 8.04
C LEU A 49 -5.32 7.82 7.67
N PRO A 50 -5.62 8.86 8.46
CA PRO A 50 -6.68 9.81 8.10
C PRO A 50 -6.40 10.50 6.76
N PHE A 51 -5.15 10.93 6.57
CA PHE A 51 -4.72 11.59 5.34
C PHE A 51 -4.68 10.62 4.16
N ALA A 52 -4.09 9.43 4.33
CA ALA A 52 -3.96 8.45 3.26
C ALA A 52 -5.32 7.97 2.74
N ARG A 53 -6.29 7.73 3.63
CA ARG A 53 -7.66 7.32 3.26
C ARG A 53 -8.40 8.42 2.51
N GLN A 54 -8.37 9.65 3.02
CA GLN A 54 -8.98 10.80 2.33
C GLN A 54 -8.30 11.02 0.98
N TYR A 55 -6.98 10.82 0.90
CA TYR A 55 -6.23 10.91 -0.33
C TYR A 55 -6.77 9.90 -1.34
N HIS A 56 -6.76 8.60 -1.00
CA HIS A 56 -7.25 7.51 -1.82
C HIS A 56 -8.68 7.73 -2.31
N GLU A 57 -9.63 8.00 -1.40
CA GLU A 57 -11.04 8.20 -1.73
C GLU A 57 -11.24 9.29 -2.78
N LYS A 58 -10.59 10.44 -2.60
CA LYS A 58 -10.67 11.55 -3.57
C LYS A 58 -10.16 11.17 -4.95
N ARG A 59 -9.17 10.26 -5.06
CA ARG A 59 -8.58 9.86 -6.36
C ARG A 59 -9.48 8.89 -7.09
N VAL A 60 -10.08 7.96 -6.36
CA VAL A 60 -11.11 7.05 -6.87
C VAL A 60 -12.30 7.86 -7.40
N GLN A 61 -12.80 8.83 -6.63
CA GLN A 61 -13.94 9.66 -7.03
C GLN A 61 -13.66 10.57 -8.23
N MET A 62 -12.42 11.04 -8.39
CA MET A 62 -12.02 11.95 -9.47
C MET A 62 -11.56 11.23 -10.75
N ASP A 63 -11.63 9.89 -10.79
CA ASP A 63 -11.15 9.06 -11.91
C ASP A 63 -9.74 9.45 -12.39
N LYS A 64 -8.83 9.67 -11.43
CA LYS A 64 -7.46 10.09 -11.76
C LYS A 64 -6.65 8.91 -12.28
N ALA A 65 -6.11 9.07 -13.49
CA ALA A 65 -5.30 8.04 -14.15
C ALA A 65 -3.96 7.73 -13.45
N ALA A 66 -3.31 8.73 -12.84
CA ALA A 66 -2.05 8.55 -12.13
C ALA A 66 -1.81 9.65 -11.09
N VAL A 67 -1.18 9.28 -9.97
CA VAL A 67 -0.82 10.21 -8.89
C VAL A 67 0.46 9.73 -8.19
N LEU A 68 1.31 10.67 -7.79
CA LEU A 68 2.47 10.40 -6.95
C LEU A 68 2.17 10.82 -5.50
N ALA A 69 2.44 9.92 -4.56
CA ALA A 69 2.41 10.18 -3.13
C ALA A 69 3.60 9.50 -2.47
N TYR A 70 4.19 10.16 -1.48
CA TYR A 70 5.18 9.57 -0.60
C TYR A 70 4.48 9.21 0.71
N CYS A 71 4.71 7.99 1.18
CA CYS A 71 4.12 7.46 2.39
C CYS A 71 5.12 6.52 3.06
N ARG A 72 5.01 6.39 4.38
CA ARG A 72 5.75 5.38 5.11
C ARG A 72 5.01 4.06 5.10
N VAL A 73 5.72 2.96 4.89
CA VAL A 73 5.17 1.60 4.91
C VAL A 73 5.94 0.75 5.90
N ARG A 74 5.22 0.00 6.72
CA ARG A 74 5.78 -0.83 7.77
C ARG A 74 6.55 -1.99 7.16
N HIS A 75 7.82 -2.13 7.51
CA HIS A 75 8.61 -3.34 7.23
C HIS A 75 8.29 -4.44 8.25
N ARG A 76 8.48 -5.72 7.90
CA ARG A 76 8.21 -6.85 8.81
C ARG A 76 8.92 -6.73 10.15
N ASP A 77 10.17 -6.27 10.15
CA ASP A 77 10.99 -6.14 11.36
C ASP A 77 10.52 -5.04 12.33
N GLY A 78 9.49 -4.28 11.97
CA GLY A 78 8.94 -3.18 12.76
C GLY A 78 9.49 -1.81 12.39
N GLY A 79 10.42 -1.72 11.45
CA GLY A 79 10.88 -0.47 10.85
C GLY A 79 9.87 0.12 9.86
N TRP A 80 10.24 1.28 9.29
CA TRP A 80 9.46 2.00 8.28
C TRP A 80 10.34 2.33 7.09
N LEU A 81 9.83 2.08 5.89
CA LEU A 81 10.39 2.59 4.64
C LEU A 81 9.57 3.78 4.15
#